data_AF-A0A1G5ECP0-F1
#
_entry.id   AF-A0A1G5ECP0-F1
#
_cell.length_a   1.000
_cell.length_b   1.000
_cell.length_c   1.000
_cell.angle_alpha   90.00
_cell.angle_beta   90.00
_cell.angle_gamma   90.00
#
_symmetry.space_group_name_H-M   'P 1'
#
loop_
_entity.id
_entity.type
_entity.pdbx_description
1 polymer ?
#
loop_
_entity_poly.entity_id
_entity_poly.type
_entity_poly.pdbx_seq_one_letter_code
_entity_poly.pdbx_strand_id
1 'polypeptide(L)'
;MSNHDRMEYLRDKIDEYRGYISELEEVCAFVRDMQSEIRNDHEEPIRSFDITSAGSWEGNLEKEAEDYRNEILCGIAAGQSLASDFISDVRNIIETLHEKIEDYESELSSLEAAQDDSGY
;
A
#
# COMPACT_ATOMS: atom_id res chain seq x y z
N MET A 1 -0.25 25.04 29.01
CA MET A 1 -0.91 23.73 29.06
C MET A 1 -0.54 23.09 30.37
N SER A 2 -1.51 22.53 31.07
CA SER A 2 -1.24 21.62 32.19
C SER A 2 -0.59 20.35 31.66
N ASN A 3 0.19 19.64 32.50
CA ASN A 3 0.70 18.30 32.14
C ASN A 3 -0.45 17.35 31.78
N HIS A 4 -1.61 17.54 32.41
CA HIS A 4 -2.84 16.80 32.09
C HIS A 4 -3.33 17.05 30.66
N ASP A 5 -3.44 18.32 30.24
CA ASP A 5 -3.84 18.69 28.87
C ASP A 5 -2.85 18.16 27.82
N ARG A 6 -1.56 18.07 28.19
CA ARG A 6 -0.52 17.52 27.31
C ARG A 6 -0.64 16.00 27.16
N MET A 7 -0.91 15.29 28.24
CA MET A 7 -1.14 13.83 28.20
C MET A 7 -2.38 13.48 27.38
N GLU A 8 -3.48 14.21 27.57
CA GLU A 8 -4.71 14.01 26.78
C GLU A 8 -4.45 14.24 25.28
N TYR A 9 -3.78 15.35 24.94
CA TYR A 9 -3.38 15.63 23.56
C TYR A 9 -2.52 14.52 22.93
N LEU A 10 -1.55 13.96 23.67
CA LEU A 10 -0.69 12.89 23.16
C LEU A 10 -1.48 11.60 22.93
N ARG A 11 -2.40 11.25 23.84
CA ARG A 11 -3.28 10.08 23.69
C ARG A 11 -4.19 10.22 22.47
N ASP A 12 -4.80 11.38 22.28
CA ASP A 12 -5.63 11.66 21.10
C ASP A 12 -4.83 11.52 19.80
N LYS A 13 -3.57 11.99 19.79
CA LYS A 13 -2.69 11.87 18.61
C LYS A 13 -2.28 10.43 18.31
N ILE A 14 -2.04 9.62 19.34
CA ILE A 14 -1.75 8.20 19.18
C ILE A 14 -2.96 7.49 18.56
N ASP A 15 -4.17 7.74 19.07
CA ASP A 15 -5.38 7.13 18.53
C ASP A 15 -5.67 7.58 17.10
N GLU A 16 -5.45 8.86 16.78
CA GLU A 16 -5.53 9.38 15.41
C GLU A 16 -4.56 8.65 14.46
N TYR A 17 -3.30 8.49 14.86
CA TYR A 17 -2.29 7.84 14.04
C TYR A 17 -2.55 6.34 13.87
N ARG A 18 -3.06 5.66 14.90
CA ARG A 18 -3.54 4.27 14.78
C ARG A 18 -4.72 4.16 13.81
N GLY A 19 -5.61 5.15 13.79
CA GLY A 19 -6.67 5.26 12.80
C GLY A 19 -6.13 5.35 11.37
N TYR A 20 -5.19 6.27 11.12
CA TYR A 20 -4.56 6.39 9.80
C TYR A 20 -3.81 5.13 9.36
N ILE A 21 -3.12 4.45 10.28
CA ILE A 21 -2.46 3.17 9.97
C ILE A 21 -3.50 2.15 9.48
N SER A 22 -4.62 2.03 10.19
CA SER A 22 -5.69 1.09 9.83
C SER A 22 -6.26 1.38 8.44
N GLU A 23 -6.52 2.65 8.12
CA GLU A 23 -7.00 3.06 6.79
C GLU A 23 -5.97 2.76 5.69
N LEU A 24 -4.69 3.05 5.93
CA LEU A 24 -3.61 2.79 4.98
C LEU A 24 -3.40 1.30 4.73
N GLU A 25 -3.54 0.46 5.76
CA GLU A 25 -3.49 -0.99 5.64
C GLU A 25 -4.65 -1.55 4.81
N GLU A 26 -5.86 -1.02 5.00
CA GLU A 26 -7.04 -1.39 4.21
C GLU A 26 -6.86 -1.04 2.74
N VAL A 27 -6.38 0.17 2.44
CA VAL A 27 -6.08 0.60 1.07
C VAL A 27 -5.01 -0.31 0.44
N CYS A 28 -3.96 -0.67 1.18
CA CYS A 28 -2.95 -1.60 0.69
C CYS A 28 -3.53 -2.99 0.38
N ALA A 29 -4.43 -3.50 1.21
CA ALA A 29 -5.09 -4.78 0.98
C ALA A 29 -5.93 -4.73 -0.31
N PHE A 30 -6.73 -3.67 -0.47
CA PHE A 30 -7.54 -3.45 -1.66
C PHE A 30 -6.69 -3.41 -2.94
N VAL A 31 -5.57 -2.68 -2.94
CA VAL A 31 -4.68 -2.61 -4.10
C VAL A 31 -4.07 -3.98 -4.43
N ARG A 32 -3.68 -4.78 -3.42
CA ARG A 32 -3.15 -6.14 -3.65
C ARG A 32 -4.19 -7.09 -4.24
N ASP A 33 -5.45 -6.96 -3.81
CA ASP A 33 -6.54 -7.75 -4.35
C ASP A 33 -6.78 -7.41 -5.82
N MET A 34 -6.85 -6.11 -6.17
CA MET A 34 -6.95 -5.69 -7.57
C MET A 34 -5.74 -6.13 -8.41
N GLN A 35 -4.52 -6.04 -7.88
CA GLN A 35 -3.33 -6.55 -8.57
C GLN A 35 -3.45 -8.04 -8.89
N SER A 36 -4.01 -8.82 -7.96
CA SER A 36 -4.22 -10.25 -8.12
C SER A 36 -5.32 -10.56 -9.12
N GLU A 37 -6.42 -9.81 -9.12
CA GLU A 37 -7.49 -9.89 -10.12
C GLU A 37 -6.94 -9.62 -11.52
N ILE A 38 -6.25 -8.50 -11.73
CA ILE A 38 -5.67 -8.14 -13.03
C ILE A 38 -4.72 -9.24 -13.52
N ARG A 39 -3.88 -9.78 -12.64
CA ARG A 39 -2.94 -10.85 -13.01
C ARG A 39 -3.68 -12.13 -13.43
N ASN A 40 -4.67 -12.56 -12.65
CA ASN A 40 -5.35 -13.83 -12.88
C ASN A 40 -6.38 -13.77 -14.02
N ASP A 41 -7.10 -12.65 -14.15
CA ASP A 41 -8.25 -12.52 -15.04
C ASP A 41 -7.89 -11.84 -16.38
N HIS A 42 -6.74 -11.17 -16.45
CA HIS A 42 -6.31 -10.46 -17.66
C HIS A 42 -4.91 -10.87 -18.11
N GLU A 43 -3.88 -10.73 -17.26
CA GLU A 43 -2.50 -10.96 -17.66
C GLU A 43 -2.25 -12.42 -18.10
N GLU A 44 -2.59 -13.40 -17.25
CA GLU A 44 -2.37 -14.81 -17.54
C GLU A 44 -3.21 -15.30 -18.74
N PRO A 45 -4.51 -14.96 -18.86
CA PRO A 45 -5.29 -15.27 -20.06
C PRO A 45 -4.68 -14.70 -21.34
N ILE A 46 -4.29 -13.42 -21.35
CA ILE A 46 -3.67 -12.76 -22.51
C ILE A 46 -2.33 -13.43 -22.85
N ARG A 47 -1.53 -13.77 -21.83
CA ARG A 47 -0.23 -14.43 -22.01
C ARG A 47 -0.36 -15.85 -22.55
N SER A 48 -1.41 -16.57 -22.13
CA SER A 48 -1.68 -17.95 -22.58
C SER A 48 -2.35 -18.02 -23.97
N PHE A 49 -2.80 -16.89 -24.50
CA PHE A 49 -3.47 -16.84 -25.79
C PHE A 49 -2.50 -17.14 -26.94
N ASP A 50 -2.69 -18.30 -27.56
CA ASP A 50 -1.91 -18.75 -28.71
C ASP A 50 -2.51 -18.26 -30.04
N ILE A 51 -1.94 -17.16 -30.54
CA ILE A 51 -2.30 -16.55 -31.83
C ILE A 51 -2.01 -17.50 -33.01
N THR A 52 -1.04 -18.41 -32.89
CA THR A 52 -0.60 -19.28 -33.99
C THR A 52 -1.62 -20.39 -34.33
N SER A 53 -2.56 -20.65 -33.42
CA SER A 53 -3.60 -21.68 -33.58
C SER A 53 -4.76 -21.25 -34.50
N ALA A 54 -4.88 -19.96 -34.81
CA ALA A 54 -5.91 -19.40 -35.69
C ALA A 54 -5.55 -19.61 -37.17
N GLY A 55 -5.62 -20.87 -37.61
CA GLY A 55 -5.29 -21.26 -38.98
C GLY A 55 -5.92 -20.34 -40.04
N SER A 56 -5.05 -19.68 -40.83
CA SER A 56 -5.28 -18.69 -41.90
C SER A 56 -4.83 -17.25 -41.62
N TRP A 57 -4.46 -16.88 -40.38
CA TRP A 57 -3.80 -15.60 -40.10
C TRP A 57 -2.29 -15.72 -40.38
N GLU A 58 -1.90 -15.80 -41.66
CA GLU A 58 -0.48 -15.84 -42.03
C GLU A 58 0.06 -14.45 -42.39
N GLY A 59 1.20 -14.07 -41.81
CA GLY A 59 1.98 -12.89 -42.20
C GLY A 59 1.78 -11.67 -41.29
N ASN A 60 1.43 -10.51 -41.87
CA ASN A 60 1.42 -9.24 -41.13
C ASN A 60 0.38 -9.18 -40.01
N LEU A 61 -0.76 -9.87 -40.14
CA LEU A 61 -1.82 -9.86 -39.12
C LEU A 61 -1.44 -10.62 -37.84
N GLU A 62 -0.72 -11.74 -37.99
CA GLU A 62 -0.15 -12.46 -36.85
C GLU A 62 0.85 -11.59 -36.10
N LYS A 63 1.72 -10.91 -36.85
CA LYS A 63 2.71 -9.99 -36.28
C LYS A 63 2.05 -8.80 -35.58
N GLU A 64 1.06 -8.16 -36.21
CA GLU A 64 0.32 -7.05 -35.60
C GLU A 64 -0.41 -7.51 -34.33
N ALA A 65 -1.03 -8.69 -34.34
CA ALA A 65 -1.69 -9.24 -33.16
C ALA A 65 -0.70 -9.52 -32.01
N GLU A 66 0.48 -10.05 -32.32
CA GLU A 66 1.56 -10.27 -31.35
C GLU A 66 2.10 -8.94 -30.80
N ASP A 67 2.28 -7.93 -31.67
CA ASP A 67 2.71 -6.59 -31.28
C ASP A 67 1.69 -5.95 -30.32
N TYR A 68 0.38 -6.04 -30.62
CA TYR A 68 -0.68 -5.57 -29.72
C TYR A 68 -0.73 -6.36 -28.40
N ARG A 69 -0.54 -7.68 -28.43
CA ARG A 69 -0.47 -8.49 -27.20
C ARG A 69 0.66 -8.01 -26.31
N ASN A 70 1.84 -7.76 -26.90
CA ASN A 70 3.00 -7.28 -26.17
C ASN A 70 2.80 -5.87 -25.63
N GLU A 71 2.14 -4.97 -26.37
CA GLU A 71 1.80 -3.63 -25.88
C GLU A 71 0.87 -3.70 -24.67
N ILE A 72 -0.16 -4.53 -24.72
CA ILE A 72 -1.10 -4.73 -23.60
C ILE A 72 -0.37 -5.29 -22.38
N LEU A 73 0.46 -6.33 -22.55
CA LEU A 73 1.23 -6.92 -21.45
C LEU A 73 2.24 -5.92 -20.86
N CYS A 74 2.90 -5.11 -21.69
CA CYS A 74 3.77 -4.04 -21.20
C CYS A 74 2.99 -3.01 -20.36
N GLY A 75 1.80 -2.62 -20.81
CA GLY A 75 0.92 -1.70 -20.08
C GLY A 75 0.46 -2.27 -18.73
N ILE A 76 0.06 -3.54 -18.70
CA ILE A 76 -0.31 -4.25 -17.47
C ILE A 76 0.89 -4.29 -16.51
N ALA A 77 2.07 -4.69 -16.99
CA ALA A 77 3.28 -4.77 -16.18
C ALA A 77 3.67 -3.41 -15.58
N ALA A 78 3.55 -2.33 -16.36
CA ALA A 78 3.80 -0.97 -15.88
C ALA A 78 2.81 -0.57 -14.77
N GLY A 79 1.51 -0.84 -14.95
CA GLY A 79 0.49 -0.60 -13.93
C GLY A 79 0.71 -1.40 -12.65
N GLN A 80 1.10 -2.67 -12.78
CA GLN A 80 1.44 -3.55 -11.66
C GLN A 80 2.68 -3.05 -10.90
N SER A 81 3.67 -2.51 -11.60
CA SER A 81 4.84 -1.88 -10.98
C SER A 81 4.44 -0.66 -10.16
N LEU A 82 3.66 0.25 -10.74
CA LEU A 82 3.21 1.47 -10.04
C LEU A 82 2.39 1.14 -8.78
N ALA A 83 1.51 0.14 -8.85
CA ALA A 83 0.75 -0.32 -7.69
C ALA A 83 1.66 -0.91 -6.59
N SER A 84 2.73 -1.60 -6.98
CA SER A 84 3.72 -2.14 -6.04
C SER A 84 4.56 -1.04 -5.38
N ASP A 85 4.93 -0.01 -6.15
CA ASP A 85 5.63 1.18 -5.65
C ASP A 85 4.74 1.93 -4.64
N PHE A 86 3.47 2.15 -4.98
CA PHE A 86 2.49 2.76 -4.07
C PHE A 86 2.36 1.99 -2.74
N ILE A 87 2.24 0.66 -2.77
CA ILE A 87 2.19 -0.17 -1.55
C ILE A 87 3.47 0.01 -0.72
N SER A 88 4.63 0.12 -1.38
CA SER A 88 5.92 0.31 -0.71
C SER A 88 5.99 1.68 -0.04
N ASP A 89 5.53 2.73 -0.71
CA ASP A 89 5.45 4.08 -0.15
C ASP A 89 4.52 4.14 1.07
N VAL A 90 3.34 3.51 0.97
CA VAL A 90 2.39 3.43 2.09
C VAL A 90 3.00 2.70 3.30
N ARG A 91 3.74 1.62 3.07
CA ARG A 91 4.45 0.92 4.16
C ARG A 91 5.47 1.81 4.86
N ASN A 92 6.25 2.59 4.11
CA ASN A 92 7.19 3.54 4.70
C ASN A 92 6.48 4.62 5.54
N ILE A 93 5.30 5.07 5.09
CA ILE A 93 4.47 6.01 5.85
C ILE A 93 3.97 5.37 7.15
N ILE A 94 3.50 4.12 7.10
CA ILE A 94 3.06 3.37 8.29
C ILE A 94 4.21 3.22 9.29
N GLU A 95 5.41 2.87 8.84
CA GLU A 95 6.61 2.78 9.69
C GLU A 95 6.90 4.12 10.37
N THR A 96 6.85 5.23 9.63
CA THR A 96 7.04 6.58 10.18
C THR A 96 5.94 6.95 11.21
N LEU A 97 4.70 6.49 11.00
CA LEU A 97 3.61 6.71 11.95
C LEU A 97 3.82 5.90 13.24
N HIS A 98 4.33 4.67 13.14
CA HIS A 98 4.69 3.87 14.30
C HIS A 98 5.81 4.52 15.12
N GLU A 99 6.87 5.02 14.49
CA GLU A 99 7.95 5.74 15.19
C GLU A 99 7.40 6.95 15.98
N LYS A 100 6.49 7.72 15.37
CA LYS A 100 5.85 8.86 16.06
C LYS A 100 4.97 8.43 17.24
N ILE A 101 4.28 7.29 17.12
CA ILE A 101 3.49 6.73 18.22
C ILE A 101 4.43 6.36 19.37
N GLU A 102 5.54 5.68 19.10
CA GLU A 102 6.54 5.31 20.12
C GLU A 102 7.13 6.53 20.83
N ASP A 103 7.41 7.61 20.09
CA ASP A 103 7.86 8.89 20.66
C ASP A 103 6.82 9.48 21.61
N TYR A 104 5.54 9.47 21.22
CA TYR A 104 4.44 9.98 22.06
C TYR A 104 4.17 9.10 23.29
N GLU A 105 4.25 7.78 23.15
CA GLU A 105 4.12 6.84 24.27
C GLU A 105 5.27 6.99 25.28
N SER A 106 6.48 7.25 24.79
CA SER A 106 7.66 7.56 25.62
C SER A 106 7.50 8.90 26.35
N GLU A 107 7.02 9.94 25.66
CA GLU A 107 6.72 11.24 26.26
C GLU A 107 5.65 11.10 27.36
N LEU A 108 4.57 10.35 27.09
CA LEU A 108 3.52 10.04 28.06
C LEU A 108 4.08 9.36 29.31
N SER A 109 4.87 8.29 29.15
CA SER A 109 5.48 7.57 30.28
C SER A 109 6.36 8.49 31.14
N SER A 110 7.11 9.39 30.50
CA SER A 110 7.96 10.35 31.22
C SER A 110 7.15 11.38 32.02
N LEU A 111 6.04 11.87 31.45
CA LEU A 111 5.15 12.83 32.11
C LEU A 111 4.38 12.18 33.27
N GLU A 112 3.97 10.93 33.12
CA GLU A 112 3.28 10.15 34.16
C GLU A 112 4.22 9.91 35.36
N ALA A 113 5.47 9.49 35.11
CA ALA A 113 6.48 9.32 36.14
C ALA A 113 6.79 10.62 36.89
N ALA A 114 6.90 11.75 36.18
CA ALA A 114 7.15 13.05 36.80
C ALA A 114 5.97 13.53 37.66
N GLN A 115 4.74 13.15 37.30
CA GLN A 115 3.55 13.47 38.09
C GLN A 115 3.51 12.66 39.39
N ASP A 116 3.85 11.37 39.33
CA ASP A 116 3.93 10.48 40.48
C ASP A 116 5.03 10.88 41.47
N ASP A 117 6.19 11.34 40.99
CA ASP A 117 7.29 11.84 41.83
C ASP A 117 6.98 13.21 42.48
N SER A 118 6.12 14.03 41.86
CA SER A 118 5.72 15.35 42.39
C SER A 118 4.61 15.28 43.45
N GLY A 119 4.01 14.10 43.64
CA GLY A 119 2.90 13.84 44.56
C GLY A 119 3.30 13.49 46.00
N TYR A 120 4.60 13.53 46.34
CA TYR A 120 5.15 13.30 47.68
C TYR A 120 5.69 14.59 48.34
#